data_AF-A0A7X7FIG2-F1
#
_entry.id   AF-A0A7X7FIG2-F1
#
_cell.length_a   1.000
_cell.length_b   1.000
_cell.length_c   1.000
_cell.angle_alpha   90.00
_cell.angle_beta   90.00
_cell.angle_gamma   90.00
#
_symmetry.space_group_name_H-M   'P 1'
#
loop_
_entity.id
_entity.type
_entity.pdbx_description
1 polymer ?
#
loop_
_entity_poly.entity_id
_entity_poly.type
_entity_poly.pdbx_seq_one_letter_code
_entity_poly.pdbx_strand_id
1 'polypeptide(L)'
;MHSVGCYSVHRAVKLSVRQAEHRLDQAEIVGNLDPAPEPDTNHRLREAWRNVCFAHFHDTYGGTCVPSTYAQVQSQLGLSHAIADEIIQYGVRRLANRLSADPMQRIVLLNTSDSPYSGYMEYELSVEDRRWEAYWRLIDEDGSSIAYQQMNVEALVPEDWLYFRRLLFRVDIRPRTAKTLRIDRQVRSAVGVRDGPGSVLARKNRIATDAEVALDLRGAGSMSFGQTGEYPLPRLELIDDPTDTWSHETDRYGIVPAATAKWRSAKLIDSGPLMASLRRQGRVGGSRLEAEYRVYAGERFVELLLRIYWFEQHKALKLTLPLPKLMARRQDGIPVGGLDRLPDGVERPVRDWTLLKLVDGRQVGLVFPEVYALDASPDALRLTLLRSPLMAHHCPHPGDAPRGVYADQGLHEFRVRFLAGDDLTAAELEVQALMLHRPPVAADMTMGMPPT
;
A
#
# COMPACT_ATOMS: atom_id res chain seq x y z
N MET A 1 -14.78 9.68 26.48
CA MET A 1 -14.37 8.95 25.26
C MET A 1 -14.32 7.48 25.64
N HIS A 2 -14.97 6.58 24.88
CA HIS A 2 -15.31 5.26 25.41
C HIS A 2 -14.11 4.29 25.44
N SER A 3 -13.27 4.24 24.40
CA SER A 3 -12.12 3.32 24.29
C SER A 3 -11.34 3.54 22.98
N VAL A 4 -10.10 4.04 23.02
CA VAL A 4 -9.29 4.29 21.79
C VAL A 4 -8.55 3.05 21.28
N GLY A 5 -8.52 1.99 22.08
CA GLY A 5 -7.79 0.77 21.80
C GLY A 5 -8.31 -0.01 20.60
N CYS A 6 -9.64 0.02 20.39
CA CYS A 6 -10.31 -0.70 19.33
C CYS A 6 -9.93 -0.23 17.92
N TYR A 7 -9.34 0.96 17.78
CA TYR A 7 -8.90 1.50 16.49
C TYR A 7 -7.69 0.77 15.93
N SER A 8 -6.81 0.25 16.80
CA SER A 8 -5.48 -0.24 16.40
C SER A 8 -5.08 -1.61 16.96
N VAL A 9 -5.96 -2.27 17.72
CA VAL A 9 -5.76 -3.64 18.19
C VAL A 9 -6.29 -4.68 17.20
N HIS A 10 -5.59 -5.80 17.08
CA HIS A 10 -5.93 -6.91 16.19
C HIS A 10 -6.09 -6.47 14.73
N ARG A 11 -5.00 -5.98 14.15
CA ARG A 11 -4.94 -5.40 12.81
C ARG A 11 -5.47 -6.32 11.71
N ALA A 12 -5.29 -7.63 11.85
CA ALA A 12 -5.67 -8.61 10.82
C ALA A 12 -7.15 -8.50 10.39
N VAL A 13 -8.08 -8.29 11.32
CA VAL A 13 -9.50 -8.15 10.98
C VAL A 13 -9.80 -6.85 10.24
N LYS A 14 -9.19 -5.72 10.66
CA LYS A 14 -9.40 -4.42 10.01
C LYS A 14 -8.87 -4.45 8.57
N LEU A 15 -7.68 -5.00 8.39
CA LEU A 15 -7.07 -5.17 7.07
C LEU A 15 -7.92 -6.07 6.18
N SER A 16 -8.31 -7.25 6.67
CA SER A 16 -9.07 -8.21 5.88
C SER A 16 -10.45 -7.68 5.49
N VAL A 17 -11.14 -6.97 6.39
CA VAL A 17 -12.41 -6.29 6.08
C VAL A 17 -12.19 -5.23 5.01
N ARG A 18 -11.24 -4.30 5.22
CA ARG A 18 -10.98 -3.20 4.28
C ARG A 18 -10.61 -3.69 2.88
N GLN A 19 -9.76 -4.70 2.81
CA GLN A 19 -9.38 -5.33 1.54
C GLN A 19 -10.58 -6.02 0.89
N ALA A 20 -11.44 -6.69 1.66
CA ALA A 20 -12.62 -7.38 1.13
C ALA A 20 -13.65 -6.39 0.58
N GLU A 21 -13.88 -5.25 1.26
CA GLU A 21 -14.72 -4.16 0.73
C GLU A 21 -14.25 -3.76 -0.67
N HIS A 22 -12.96 -3.40 -0.79
CA HIS A 22 -12.40 -2.95 -2.07
C HIS A 22 -12.40 -4.04 -3.15
N ARG A 23 -12.10 -5.30 -2.78
CA ARG A 23 -12.08 -6.43 -3.71
C ARG A 23 -13.46 -6.81 -4.19
N LEU A 24 -14.47 -6.79 -3.33
CA LEU A 24 -15.85 -7.07 -3.72
C LEU A 24 -16.41 -5.98 -4.63
N ASP A 25 -16.09 -4.71 -4.38
CA ASP A 25 -16.41 -3.62 -5.33
C ASP A 25 -15.77 -3.84 -6.71
N GLN A 26 -14.49 -4.26 -6.74
CA GLN A 26 -13.80 -4.62 -7.99
C GLN A 26 -14.49 -5.80 -8.69
N ALA A 27 -14.89 -6.82 -7.92
CA ALA A 27 -15.57 -8.02 -8.44
C ALA A 27 -16.95 -7.69 -9.01
N GLU A 28 -17.72 -6.79 -8.39
CA GLU A 28 -18.98 -6.29 -8.95
C GLU A 28 -18.78 -5.54 -10.26
N ILE A 29 -17.74 -4.70 -10.35
CA ILE A 29 -17.39 -4.01 -11.60
C ILE A 29 -17.05 -5.03 -12.69
N VAL A 30 -16.21 -6.03 -12.40
CA VAL A 30 -15.86 -7.06 -13.38
C VAL A 30 -17.07 -7.91 -13.76
N GLY A 31 -17.88 -8.35 -12.79
CA GLY A 31 -19.07 -9.16 -13.04
C GLY A 31 -20.08 -8.46 -13.96
N ASN A 32 -20.19 -7.13 -13.89
CA ASN A 32 -21.03 -6.34 -14.79
C ASN A 32 -20.43 -6.15 -16.19
N LEU A 33 -19.11 -6.20 -16.33
CA LEU A 33 -18.41 -6.09 -17.62
C LEU A 33 -18.27 -7.44 -18.33
N ASP A 34 -18.23 -8.54 -17.57
CA ASP A 34 -18.01 -9.89 -18.07
C ASP A 34 -19.05 -10.26 -19.16
N PRO A 35 -18.61 -10.67 -20.36
CA PRO A 35 -19.53 -11.07 -21.43
C PRO A 35 -20.31 -12.35 -21.14
N ALA A 36 -19.81 -13.19 -20.23
CA ALA A 36 -20.38 -14.49 -19.90
C ALA A 36 -20.08 -14.85 -18.43
N PRO A 37 -20.62 -14.09 -17.46
CA PRO A 37 -20.42 -14.37 -16.04
C PRO A 37 -21.02 -15.72 -15.67
N GLU A 38 -20.47 -16.36 -14.64
CA GLU A 38 -21.03 -17.60 -14.10
C GLU A 38 -22.45 -17.35 -13.58
N PRO A 39 -23.42 -18.27 -13.79
CA PRO A 39 -24.82 -18.03 -13.44
C PRO A 39 -25.07 -17.66 -11.96
N ASP A 40 -24.20 -18.10 -11.05
CA ASP A 40 -24.32 -17.88 -9.60
C ASP A 40 -23.51 -16.67 -9.06
N THR A 41 -22.83 -15.92 -9.94
CA THR A 41 -21.94 -14.80 -9.56
C THR A 41 -22.60 -13.84 -8.55
N ASN A 42 -23.84 -13.40 -8.83
CA ASN A 42 -24.58 -12.48 -7.95
C ASN A 42 -24.97 -13.11 -6.60
N HIS A 43 -25.20 -14.41 -6.55
CA HIS A 43 -25.44 -15.11 -5.29
C HIS A 43 -24.18 -15.13 -4.45
N ARG A 44 -23.05 -15.53 -5.04
CA ARG A 44 -21.74 -15.61 -4.40
C ARG A 44 -21.27 -14.24 -3.88
N LEU A 45 -21.45 -13.17 -4.66
CA LEU A 45 -21.16 -11.80 -4.21
C LEU A 45 -21.98 -11.41 -2.98
N ARG A 46 -23.28 -11.72 -2.96
CA ARG A 46 -24.14 -11.44 -1.79
C ARG A 46 -23.70 -12.23 -0.56
N GLU A 47 -23.28 -13.48 -0.72
CA GLU A 47 -22.75 -14.27 0.40
C GLU A 47 -21.42 -13.71 0.92
N ALA A 48 -20.52 -13.32 0.02
CA ALA A 48 -19.25 -12.71 0.38
C ALA A 48 -19.44 -11.38 1.13
N TRP A 49 -20.35 -10.52 0.65
CA TRP A 49 -20.72 -9.28 1.36
C TRP A 49 -21.36 -9.54 2.72
N ARG A 50 -22.17 -10.59 2.85
CA ARG A 50 -22.76 -10.96 4.16
C ARG A 50 -21.68 -11.22 5.20
N ASN A 51 -20.61 -11.93 4.84
CA ASN A 51 -19.49 -12.18 5.75
C ASN A 51 -18.77 -10.88 6.14
N VAL A 52 -18.54 -9.96 5.18
CA VAL A 52 -17.93 -8.65 5.46
C VAL A 52 -18.81 -7.82 6.39
N CYS A 53 -20.10 -7.72 6.10
CA CYS A 53 -21.06 -7.01 6.95
C CYS A 53 -21.16 -7.61 8.36
N PHE A 54 -21.06 -8.93 8.50
CA PHE A 54 -21.00 -9.57 9.81
C PHE A 54 -19.70 -9.19 10.56
N ALA A 55 -18.58 -9.14 9.85
CA ALA A 55 -17.29 -8.73 10.42
C ALA A 55 -17.24 -7.25 10.83
N HIS A 56 -18.12 -6.39 10.31
CA HIS A 56 -18.29 -5.00 10.77
C HIS A 56 -18.87 -4.85 12.18
N PHE A 57 -19.34 -5.94 12.81
CA PHE A 57 -19.79 -5.89 14.19
C PHE A 57 -18.68 -5.29 15.09
N HIS A 58 -19.05 -4.37 15.98
CA HIS A 58 -18.09 -3.53 16.68
C HIS A 58 -17.05 -4.30 17.50
N ASP A 59 -17.40 -5.45 18.10
CA ASP A 59 -16.41 -6.28 18.79
C ASP A 59 -15.49 -7.04 17.83
N THR A 60 -16.05 -7.50 16.70
CA THR A 60 -15.30 -8.20 15.67
C THR A 60 -14.32 -7.25 15.01
N TYR A 61 -14.82 -6.18 14.38
CA TYR A 61 -14.00 -5.18 13.70
C TYR A 61 -13.12 -4.41 14.67
N GLY A 62 -13.62 -4.14 15.89
CA GLY A 62 -12.89 -3.48 16.96
C GLY A 62 -11.70 -4.28 17.49
N GLY A 63 -11.59 -5.57 17.17
CA GLY A 63 -10.43 -6.38 17.57
C GLY A 63 -10.51 -6.86 19.02
N THR A 64 -11.71 -6.89 19.61
CA THR A 64 -11.94 -7.06 21.04
C THR A 64 -12.60 -8.39 21.40
N CYS A 65 -12.87 -9.28 20.43
CA CYS A 65 -13.34 -10.63 20.69
C CYS A 65 -12.28 -11.50 21.39
N VAL A 66 -12.72 -12.62 21.96
CA VAL A 66 -11.83 -13.68 22.44
C VAL A 66 -10.98 -14.26 21.29
N PRO A 67 -9.73 -14.69 21.55
CA PRO A 67 -8.81 -15.16 20.51
C PRO A 67 -9.38 -16.24 19.58
N SER A 68 -10.14 -17.19 20.13
CA SER A 68 -10.71 -18.32 19.37
C SER A 68 -11.74 -17.89 18.32
N THR A 69 -12.41 -16.75 18.50
CA THR A 69 -13.39 -16.23 17.54
C THR A 69 -12.73 -15.82 16.23
N TYR A 70 -11.52 -15.26 16.28
CA TYR A 70 -10.88 -14.71 15.09
C TYR A 70 -10.51 -15.76 14.05
N ALA A 71 -10.26 -17.02 14.44
CA ALA A 71 -10.03 -18.09 13.47
C ALA A 71 -11.22 -18.30 12.51
N GLN A 72 -12.45 -18.16 13.03
CA GLN A 72 -13.67 -18.28 12.23
C GLN A 72 -13.92 -17.03 11.38
N VAL A 73 -13.75 -15.84 11.97
CA VAL A 73 -13.88 -14.55 11.27
C VAL A 73 -12.92 -14.48 10.08
N GLN A 74 -11.66 -14.86 10.28
CA GLN A 74 -10.65 -14.85 9.22
C GLN A 74 -10.96 -15.89 8.13
N SER A 75 -11.50 -17.06 8.48
CA SER A 75 -11.96 -18.05 7.49
C SER A 75 -13.09 -17.52 6.61
N GLN A 76 -14.08 -16.83 7.21
CA GLN A 76 -15.21 -16.25 6.49
C GLN A 76 -14.79 -15.09 5.57
N LEU A 77 -13.92 -14.21 6.05
CA LEU A 77 -13.36 -13.13 5.23
C LEU A 77 -12.45 -13.70 4.13
N GLY A 78 -11.68 -14.74 4.41
CA GLY A 78 -10.88 -15.47 3.42
C GLY A 78 -11.74 -16.04 2.28
N LEU A 79 -12.93 -16.57 2.60
CA LEU A 79 -13.90 -16.98 1.56
C LEU A 79 -14.38 -15.78 0.74
N SER A 80 -14.67 -14.63 1.36
CA SER A 80 -15.06 -13.43 0.63
C SER A 80 -13.99 -12.94 -0.35
N HIS A 81 -12.72 -12.98 0.07
CA HIS A 81 -11.57 -12.70 -0.81
C HIS A 81 -11.49 -13.68 -1.97
N ALA A 82 -11.58 -14.98 -1.70
CA ALA A 82 -11.50 -16.00 -2.74
C ALA A 82 -12.60 -15.84 -3.79
N ILE A 83 -13.84 -15.58 -3.35
CA ILE A 83 -14.97 -15.32 -4.27
C ILE A 83 -14.69 -14.08 -5.13
N ALA A 84 -14.25 -12.98 -4.53
CA ALA A 84 -13.94 -11.75 -5.26
C ALA A 84 -12.83 -11.99 -6.31
N ASP A 85 -11.75 -12.64 -5.89
CA ASP A 85 -10.61 -12.93 -6.76
C ASP A 85 -11.00 -13.85 -7.93
N GLU A 86 -11.77 -14.91 -7.71
CA GLU A 86 -12.24 -15.78 -8.81
C GLU A 86 -13.08 -15.01 -9.83
N ILE A 87 -14.05 -14.21 -9.37
CA ILE A 87 -14.90 -13.41 -10.25
C ILE A 87 -14.05 -12.44 -11.09
N ILE A 88 -13.12 -11.73 -10.43
CA ILE A 88 -12.21 -10.79 -11.08
C ILE A 88 -11.35 -11.53 -12.11
N GLN A 89 -10.70 -12.61 -11.70
CA GLN A 89 -9.69 -13.32 -12.49
C GLN A 89 -10.29 -14.04 -13.70
N TYR A 90 -11.45 -14.68 -13.55
CA TYR A 90 -12.13 -15.31 -14.67
C TYR A 90 -12.79 -14.29 -15.59
N GLY A 91 -13.42 -13.24 -15.04
CA GLY A 91 -14.04 -12.19 -15.85
C GLY A 91 -13.02 -11.42 -16.69
N VAL A 92 -11.86 -11.06 -16.12
CA VAL A 92 -10.76 -10.43 -16.86
C VAL A 92 -10.27 -11.32 -18.00
N ARG A 93 -10.08 -12.63 -17.78
CA ARG A 93 -9.65 -13.56 -18.83
C ARG A 93 -10.71 -13.74 -19.92
N ARG A 94 -12.00 -13.82 -19.57
CA ARG A 94 -13.10 -13.87 -20.55
C ARG A 94 -13.19 -12.60 -21.38
N LEU A 95 -13.00 -11.43 -20.76
CA LEU A 95 -12.90 -10.15 -21.46
C LEU A 95 -11.70 -10.13 -22.41
N ALA A 96 -10.53 -10.51 -21.93
CA ALA A 96 -9.30 -10.55 -22.70
C ALA A 96 -9.42 -11.50 -23.93
N ASN A 97 -10.07 -12.66 -23.76
CA ASN A 97 -10.32 -13.63 -24.83
C ASN A 97 -11.25 -13.14 -25.96
N ARG A 98 -11.90 -11.99 -25.82
CA ARG A 98 -12.65 -11.36 -26.92
C ARG A 98 -11.75 -10.59 -27.91
N LEU A 99 -10.52 -10.28 -27.51
CA LEU A 99 -9.58 -9.60 -28.39
C LEU A 99 -9.16 -10.54 -29.53
N SER A 100 -8.99 -10.02 -30.74
CA SER A 100 -8.50 -10.80 -31.89
C SER A 100 -7.11 -11.38 -31.64
N ALA A 101 -6.72 -12.42 -32.38
CA ALA A 101 -5.36 -12.93 -32.36
C ALA A 101 -4.34 -11.83 -32.72
N ASP A 102 -3.19 -11.83 -32.06
CA ASP A 102 -2.10 -10.87 -32.27
C ASP A 102 -0.75 -11.61 -32.32
N PRO A 103 0.13 -11.34 -33.30
CA PRO A 103 1.46 -11.98 -33.36
C PRO A 103 2.41 -11.53 -32.24
N MET A 104 2.10 -10.45 -31.51
CA MET A 104 2.85 -9.99 -30.35
C MET A 104 2.19 -10.47 -29.05
N GLN A 105 3.01 -10.75 -28.04
CA GLN A 105 2.53 -11.00 -26.69
C GLN A 105 1.84 -9.74 -26.15
N ARG A 106 0.66 -9.91 -25.55
CA ARG A 106 -0.14 -8.80 -24.99
C ARG A 106 -0.19 -8.84 -23.48
N ILE A 107 -0.29 -7.65 -22.89
CA ILE A 107 -0.62 -7.44 -21.49
C ILE A 107 -1.92 -6.64 -21.46
N VAL A 108 -3.01 -7.26 -21.04
CA VAL A 108 -4.32 -6.62 -20.89
C VAL A 108 -4.46 -6.12 -19.46
N LEU A 109 -4.67 -4.82 -19.30
CA LEU A 109 -4.80 -4.13 -18.02
C LEU A 109 -6.23 -3.61 -17.87
N LEU A 110 -7.03 -4.25 -17.02
CA LEU A 110 -8.39 -3.80 -16.72
C LEU A 110 -8.38 -2.91 -15.47
N ASN A 111 -8.79 -1.64 -15.61
CA ASN A 111 -9.09 -0.82 -14.45
C ASN A 111 -10.43 -1.26 -13.85
N THR A 112 -10.35 -2.03 -12.76
CA THR A 112 -11.50 -2.54 -12.01
C THR A 112 -12.00 -1.56 -10.94
N SER A 113 -11.64 -0.28 -11.05
CA SER A 113 -12.11 0.81 -10.20
C SER A 113 -13.13 1.70 -10.92
N ASP A 114 -13.95 2.38 -10.13
CA ASP A 114 -14.82 3.48 -10.54
C ASP A 114 -14.09 4.84 -10.65
N SER A 115 -12.82 4.86 -10.29
CA SER A 115 -11.92 6.02 -10.41
C SER A 115 -10.84 5.80 -11.47
N PRO A 116 -10.35 6.86 -12.13
CA PRO A 116 -9.25 6.73 -13.08
C PRO A 116 -7.99 6.23 -12.38
N TYR A 117 -7.20 5.45 -13.09
CA TYR A 117 -5.87 5.05 -12.64
C TYR A 117 -4.83 5.79 -13.47
N SER A 118 -3.93 6.52 -12.81
CA SER A 118 -2.82 7.24 -13.42
C SER A 118 -1.59 7.06 -12.54
N GLY A 119 -0.86 5.99 -12.77
CA GLY A 119 0.16 5.55 -11.82
C GLY A 119 1.10 4.49 -12.36
N TYR A 120 2.07 4.14 -11.54
CA TYR A 120 3.03 3.06 -11.81
C TYR A 120 2.46 1.71 -11.43
N MET A 121 2.57 0.76 -12.36
CA MET A 121 2.24 -0.65 -12.15
C MET A 121 3.50 -1.50 -12.23
N GLU A 122 3.52 -2.54 -11.39
CA GLU A 122 4.48 -3.63 -11.46
C GLU A 122 3.75 -4.86 -12.02
N TYR A 123 4.32 -5.52 -13.02
CA TYR A 123 3.76 -6.74 -13.58
C TYR A 123 4.85 -7.74 -13.89
N GLU A 124 4.70 -8.96 -13.36
CA GLU A 124 5.58 -10.09 -13.67
C GLU A 124 4.92 -10.95 -14.75
N LEU A 125 5.65 -11.16 -15.84
CA LEU A 125 5.20 -11.96 -16.98
C LEU A 125 6.21 -13.05 -17.32
N SER A 126 5.71 -14.13 -17.92
CA SER A 126 6.56 -15.11 -18.60
C SER A 126 6.77 -14.65 -20.04
N VAL A 127 8.01 -14.64 -20.52
CA VAL A 127 8.34 -14.49 -21.94
C VAL A 127 8.74 -15.83 -22.56
N GLU A 128 8.21 -16.91 -21.97
CA GLU A 128 8.35 -18.31 -22.36
C GLU A 128 9.81 -18.76 -22.44
N ASP A 129 10.31 -19.00 -23.65
CA ASP A 129 11.62 -19.60 -23.96
C ASP A 129 12.69 -18.56 -24.34
N ARG A 130 12.37 -17.26 -24.27
CA ARG A 130 13.28 -16.20 -24.71
C ARG A 130 13.78 -15.31 -23.59
N ARG A 131 15.07 -15.04 -23.60
CA ARG A 131 15.66 -13.98 -22.78
C ARG A 131 15.18 -12.62 -23.24
N TRP A 132 14.91 -11.72 -22.29
CA TRP A 132 14.59 -10.34 -22.59
C TRP A 132 15.78 -9.62 -23.23
N GLU A 133 15.57 -9.07 -24.41
CA GLU A 133 16.61 -8.33 -25.14
C GLU A 133 16.47 -6.81 -24.94
N ALA A 134 17.60 -6.11 -24.98
CA ALA A 134 17.64 -4.66 -24.74
C ALA A 134 16.84 -3.82 -25.77
N TYR A 135 16.54 -4.39 -26.94
CA TYR A 135 15.77 -3.73 -28.00
C TYR A 135 14.26 -4.02 -27.91
N TRP A 136 13.80 -4.87 -26.99
CA TRP A 136 12.37 -5.15 -26.85
C TRP A 136 11.65 -3.92 -26.32
N ARG A 137 10.50 -3.61 -26.92
CA ARG A 137 9.71 -2.42 -26.60
C ARG A 137 8.38 -2.84 -26.02
N LEU A 138 7.92 -2.09 -25.01
CA LEU A 138 6.53 -2.12 -24.59
C LEU A 138 5.81 -1.04 -25.39
N ILE A 139 4.76 -1.38 -26.13
CA ILE A 139 3.99 -0.43 -26.93
C ILE A 139 2.51 -0.50 -26.55
N ASP A 140 1.80 0.62 -26.68
CA ASP A 140 0.35 0.66 -26.47
C ASP A 140 -0.44 0.26 -27.73
N GLU A 141 -1.76 0.45 -27.70
CA GLU A 141 -2.67 0.14 -28.79
C GLU A 141 -2.38 0.95 -30.07
N ASP A 142 -1.90 2.19 -29.92
CA ASP A 142 -1.57 3.08 -31.03
C ASP A 142 -0.15 2.80 -31.59
N GLY A 143 0.58 1.87 -30.96
CA GLY A 143 1.96 1.53 -31.32
C GLY A 143 2.99 2.51 -30.74
N SER A 144 2.58 3.40 -29.84
CA SER A 144 3.46 4.32 -29.14
C SER A 144 4.26 3.57 -28.09
N SER A 145 5.54 3.91 -27.95
CA SER A 145 6.41 3.28 -26.96
C SER A 145 6.05 3.72 -25.55
N ILE A 146 5.91 2.75 -24.66
CA ILE A 146 5.77 2.94 -23.22
C ILE A 146 7.14 2.70 -22.58
N ALA A 147 7.62 3.69 -21.82
CA ALA A 147 8.83 3.52 -21.02
C ALA A 147 8.60 2.46 -19.95
N TYR A 148 9.53 1.54 -19.81
CA TYR A 148 9.52 0.51 -18.78
C TYR A 148 10.89 0.37 -18.13
N GLN A 149 10.90 -0.19 -16.91
CA GLN A 149 12.09 -0.55 -16.16
C GLN A 149 11.97 -2.00 -15.73
N GLN A 150 13.03 -2.79 -15.93
CA GLN A 150 13.09 -4.14 -15.37
C GLN A 150 13.40 -4.09 -13.87
N MET A 151 12.74 -4.94 -13.10
CA MET A 151 12.93 -5.13 -11.67
C MET A 151 13.37 -6.56 -11.37
N ASN A 152 13.86 -6.79 -10.15
CA ASN A 152 14.11 -8.15 -9.66
C ASN A 152 12.79 -8.96 -9.65
N VAL A 153 12.83 -10.14 -10.24
CA VAL A 153 11.71 -11.08 -10.24
C VAL A 153 11.48 -11.68 -8.86
N GLU A 154 10.23 -12.04 -8.57
CA GLU A 154 9.89 -12.77 -7.35
C GLU A 154 10.22 -14.26 -7.49
N ALA A 155 10.05 -14.81 -8.69
CA ALA A 155 10.42 -16.17 -9.00
C ALA A 155 11.94 -16.38 -8.87
N LEU A 156 12.35 -17.22 -7.91
CA LEU A 156 13.75 -17.65 -7.74
C LEU A 156 14.05 -18.88 -8.61
N VAL A 157 13.82 -18.76 -9.91
CA VAL A 157 14.13 -19.81 -10.90
C VAL A 157 15.34 -19.40 -11.74
N PRO A 158 16.16 -20.35 -12.22
CA PRO A 158 17.27 -19.99 -13.09
C PRO A 158 16.76 -19.54 -14.48
N GLU A 159 17.51 -18.64 -15.12
CA GLU A 159 17.18 -18.06 -16.44
C GLU A 159 17.49 -19.04 -17.59
N ASP A 160 16.99 -20.28 -17.54
CA ASP A 160 17.31 -21.31 -18.53
C ASP A 160 16.10 -22.11 -19.03
N TRP A 161 14.97 -22.15 -18.30
CA TRP A 161 13.75 -22.87 -18.74
C TRP A 161 12.47 -22.02 -18.72
N LEU A 162 12.38 -21.02 -17.82
CA LEU A 162 11.24 -20.11 -17.72
C LEU A 162 11.77 -18.69 -17.52
N TYR A 163 11.63 -17.86 -18.55
CA TYR A 163 12.10 -16.49 -18.49
C TYR A 163 11.01 -15.59 -17.91
N PHE A 164 11.00 -15.42 -16.60
CA PHE A 164 10.17 -14.42 -15.93
C PHE A 164 10.80 -13.04 -16.02
N ARG A 165 9.97 -12.01 -16.19
CA ARG A 165 10.37 -10.61 -16.14
C ARG A 165 9.37 -9.81 -15.34
N ARG A 166 9.86 -9.05 -14.37
CA ARG A 166 9.08 -8.04 -13.65
C ARG A 166 9.36 -6.68 -14.30
N LEU A 167 8.31 -6.07 -14.83
CA LEU A 167 8.37 -4.76 -15.45
C LEU A 167 7.66 -3.74 -14.55
N LEU A 168 8.26 -2.56 -14.44
CA LEU A 168 7.64 -1.36 -13.90
C LEU A 168 7.37 -0.39 -15.04
N PHE A 169 6.15 0.10 -15.16
CA PHE A 169 5.76 1.08 -16.18
C PHE A 169 4.60 1.94 -15.69
N ARG A 170 4.47 3.15 -16.25
CA ARG A 170 3.35 4.05 -15.95
C ARG A 170 2.22 3.84 -16.94
N VAL A 171 0.98 3.83 -16.46
CA VAL A 171 -0.22 3.78 -17.32
C VAL A 171 -1.31 4.71 -16.83
N ASP A 172 -2.07 5.20 -17.80
CA ASP A 172 -3.31 5.95 -17.62
C ASP A 172 -4.46 5.12 -18.17
N ILE A 173 -5.42 4.76 -17.31
CA ILE A 173 -6.56 3.92 -17.65
C ILE A 173 -7.84 4.53 -17.06
N ARG A 174 -8.82 4.81 -17.94
CA ARG A 174 -10.13 5.33 -17.52
C ARG A 174 -10.86 4.32 -16.63
N PRO A 175 -11.77 4.77 -15.75
CA PRO A 175 -12.57 3.87 -14.92
C PRO A 175 -13.25 2.77 -15.75
N ARG A 176 -13.23 1.53 -15.26
CA ARG A 176 -13.99 0.41 -15.86
C ARG A 176 -13.64 0.13 -17.33
N THR A 177 -12.42 0.46 -17.76
CA THR A 177 -11.93 0.21 -19.12
C THR A 177 -10.66 -0.63 -19.10
N ALA A 178 -10.38 -1.30 -20.22
CA ALA A 178 -9.13 -2.01 -20.44
C ALA A 178 -8.16 -1.20 -21.30
N LYS A 179 -6.87 -1.34 -21.00
CA LYS A 179 -5.74 -0.92 -21.84
C LYS A 179 -4.94 -2.16 -22.24
N THR A 180 -4.52 -2.27 -23.49
CA THR A 180 -3.75 -3.40 -24.01
C THR A 180 -2.37 -2.94 -24.44
N LEU A 181 -1.34 -3.49 -23.81
CA LEU A 181 0.04 -3.28 -24.20
C LEU A 181 0.54 -4.49 -25.01
N ARG A 182 1.54 -4.28 -25.86
CA ARG A 182 2.20 -5.33 -26.65
C ARG A 182 3.71 -5.30 -26.44
N ILE A 183 4.33 -6.47 -26.52
CA ILE A 183 5.78 -6.62 -26.50
C ILE A 183 6.26 -6.72 -27.95
N ASP A 184 6.79 -5.62 -28.47
CA ASP A 184 7.39 -5.60 -29.79
C ASP A 184 8.83 -6.10 -29.74
N ARG A 185 9.05 -7.24 -30.43
CA ARG A 185 10.33 -7.94 -30.55
C ARG A 185 10.97 -7.77 -31.94
N GLN A 186 10.31 -7.06 -32.87
CA GLN A 186 10.72 -6.99 -34.28
C GLN A 186 11.63 -5.80 -34.56
N VAL A 187 11.31 -4.64 -33.98
CA VAL A 187 12.09 -3.42 -34.22
C VAL A 187 13.36 -3.45 -33.37
N ARG A 188 14.49 -3.70 -34.05
CA ARG A 188 15.83 -3.67 -33.47
C ARG A 188 16.37 -2.23 -33.41
N SER A 189 15.65 -1.34 -32.72
CA SER A 189 16.23 -0.07 -32.29
C SER A 189 16.45 -0.13 -30.78
N ALA A 190 17.64 0.26 -30.34
CA ALA A 190 17.89 0.46 -28.93
C ALA A 190 17.13 1.71 -28.49
N VAL A 191 15.84 1.56 -28.16
CA VAL A 191 15.13 2.61 -27.41
C VAL A 191 15.62 2.48 -25.98
N GLY A 192 16.80 3.03 -25.72
CA GLY A 192 17.24 3.25 -24.35
C GLY A 192 16.20 4.14 -23.71
N VAL A 193 15.44 3.58 -22.77
CA VAL A 193 14.56 4.09 -21.70
C VAL A 193 14.53 5.62 -21.42
N ARG A 194 14.63 6.48 -22.43
CA ARG A 194 14.93 7.92 -22.32
C ARG A 194 13.77 8.81 -22.74
N ASP A 195 12.77 8.29 -23.44
CA ASP A 195 11.62 9.08 -23.90
C ASP A 195 10.43 9.02 -22.93
N GLY A 196 10.71 8.95 -21.62
CA GLY A 196 9.74 9.13 -20.56
C GLY A 196 9.76 10.56 -20.01
N PRO A 197 8.67 11.06 -19.39
CA PRO A 197 8.56 12.45 -18.94
C PRO A 197 9.49 12.84 -17.77
N GLY A 198 10.34 11.91 -17.29
CA GLY A 198 11.21 12.17 -16.15
C GLY A 198 12.34 11.16 -15.99
N SER A 199 13.25 11.45 -15.05
CA SER A 199 14.39 10.57 -14.76
C SER A 199 14.65 10.48 -13.27
N VAL A 200 15.02 9.28 -12.81
CA VAL A 200 15.45 9.04 -11.44
C VAL A 200 16.98 8.98 -11.36
N LEU A 201 17.53 9.70 -10.38
CA LEU A 201 18.93 9.67 -10.01
C LEU A 201 19.12 8.85 -8.75
N ALA A 202 19.89 7.77 -8.86
CA ALA A 202 20.21 6.88 -7.75
C ALA A 202 21.70 6.97 -7.39
N ARG A 203 21.99 7.14 -6.09
CA ARG A 203 23.34 7.11 -5.52
C ARG A 203 23.32 6.36 -4.20
N LYS A 204 24.51 6.04 -3.68
CA LYS A 204 24.63 5.46 -2.34
C LYS A 204 23.93 6.35 -1.30
N ASN A 205 22.92 5.80 -0.63
CA ASN A 205 22.09 6.47 0.39
C ASN A 205 21.23 7.66 -0.09
N ARG A 206 21.15 7.96 -1.38
CA ARG A 206 20.30 9.06 -1.89
C ARG A 206 19.63 8.67 -3.21
N ILE A 207 18.33 8.88 -3.29
CA ILE A 207 17.53 8.75 -4.51
C ILE A 207 16.76 10.04 -4.74
N ALA A 208 16.62 10.46 -6.00
CA ALA A 208 15.91 11.70 -6.34
C ALA A 208 15.27 11.60 -7.73
N THR A 209 14.20 12.34 -7.94
CA THR A 209 13.49 12.44 -9.22
C THR A 209 13.76 13.81 -9.84
N ASP A 210 13.41 13.91 -11.12
CA ASP A 210 13.29 15.16 -11.88
C ASP A 210 12.18 16.08 -11.37
N ALA A 211 11.13 15.53 -10.74
CA ALA A 211 10.08 16.26 -10.03
C ALA A 211 10.55 16.85 -8.68
N GLU A 212 11.86 16.96 -8.49
CA GLU A 212 12.52 17.47 -7.28
C GLU A 212 12.11 16.75 -5.97
N VAL A 213 11.61 15.51 -6.07
CA VAL A 213 11.41 14.64 -4.91
C VAL A 213 12.73 13.94 -4.62
N ALA A 214 13.20 14.02 -3.38
CA ALA A 214 14.42 13.34 -2.97
C ALA A 214 14.27 12.67 -1.60
N LEU A 215 15.03 11.60 -1.42
CA LEU A 215 15.24 10.95 -0.15
C LEU A 215 16.74 10.85 0.09
N ASP A 216 17.18 11.29 1.27
CA ASP A 216 18.54 11.14 1.76
C ASP A 216 18.54 10.35 3.07
N LEU A 217 19.30 9.25 3.12
CA LEU A 217 19.41 8.40 4.29
C LEU A 217 20.74 8.62 5.06
N ARG A 218 21.49 9.70 4.77
CA ARG A 218 22.70 10.06 5.50
C ARG A 218 22.36 10.79 6.80
N GLY A 219 23.12 10.51 7.87
CA GLY A 219 22.89 11.12 9.18
C GLY A 219 21.50 10.78 9.73
N ALA A 220 20.73 11.80 10.12
CA ALA A 220 19.32 11.64 10.52
C ALA A 220 18.38 11.34 9.34
N GLY A 221 18.83 11.69 8.13
CA GLY A 221 18.12 11.58 6.87
C GLY A 221 16.91 12.51 6.74
N SER A 222 16.48 12.70 5.50
CA SER A 222 15.42 13.63 5.14
C SER A 222 14.70 13.24 3.84
N MET A 223 13.53 13.83 3.65
CA MET A 223 12.80 13.87 2.39
C MET A 223 12.78 15.32 1.89
N SER A 224 12.84 15.54 0.59
CA SER A 224 12.72 16.86 -0.01
C SER A 224 11.67 16.83 -1.11
N PHE A 225 10.90 17.91 -1.24
CA PHE A 225 9.81 18.02 -2.20
C PHE A 225 9.85 19.39 -2.88
N GLY A 226 10.70 19.51 -3.91
CA GLY A 226 10.90 20.73 -4.68
C GLY A 226 11.00 22.00 -3.85
N GLN A 227 10.21 23.01 -4.22
CA GLN A 227 10.22 24.33 -3.59
C GLN A 227 9.70 24.34 -2.13
N THR A 228 8.99 23.30 -1.69
CA THR A 228 8.49 23.22 -0.31
C THR A 228 9.59 22.87 0.70
N GLY A 229 10.76 22.45 0.22
CA GLY A 229 11.97 22.27 1.02
C GLY A 229 12.10 20.88 1.63
N GLU A 230 12.82 20.82 2.75
CA GLU A 230 13.25 19.60 3.42
C GLU A 230 12.37 19.24 4.62
N TYR A 231 12.08 17.96 4.76
CA TYR A 231 11.24 17.36 5.78
C TYR A 231 12.02 16.26 6.51
N PRO A 232 11.95 16.18 7.85
CA PRO A 232 12.57 15.11 8.60
C PRO A 232 12.03 13.73 8.19
N LEU A 233 12.88 12.70 8.24
CA LEU A 233 12.39 11.32 8.07
C LEU A 233 11.47 10.91 9.22
N PRO A 234 10.46 10.05 8.93
CA PRO A 234 9.66 9.45 9.97
C PRO A 234 10.49 8.49 10.83
N ARG A 235 10.17 8.43 12.12
CA ARG A 235 10.82 7.56 13.11
C ARG A 235 9.85 6.50 13.60
N LEU A 236 10.36 5.31 13.86
CA LEU A 236 9.60 4.26 14.54
C LEU A 236 9.90 4.32 16.04
N GLU A 237 8.86 4.56 16.81
CA GLU A 237 8.89 4.83 18.25
C GLU A 237 8.04 3.78 18.98
N LEU A 238 8.69 3.06 19.90
CA LEU A 238 8.07 2.03 20.72
C LEU A 238 7.59 2.67 22.02
N ILE A 239 6.29 2.56 22.28
CA ILE A 239 5.61 3.16 23.41
C ILE A 239 5.17 2.06 24.38
N ASP A 240 5.31 2.31 25.68
CA ASP A 240 4.70 1.45 26.71
C ASP A 240 3.18 1.55 26.67
N ASP A 241 2.51 0.41 26.57
CA ASP A 241 1.05 0.32 26.55
C ASP A 241 0.56 -0.79 27.50
N PRO A 242 0.43 -0.49 28.80
CA PRO A 242 -0.06 -1.45 29.79
C PRO A 242 -1.60 -1.58 29.78
N THR A 243 -2.31 -0.89 28.88
CA THR A 243 -3.77 -0.82 28.89
C THR A 243 -4.40 -2.14 28.41
N ASP A 244 -5.70 -2.29 28.70
CA ASP A 244 -6.48 -3.43 28.25
C ASP A 244 -6.77 -3.38 26.74
N THR A 245 -7.46 -4.37 26.19
CA THR A 245 -7.70 -4.47 24.74
C THR A 245 -8.37 -3.20 24.19
N TRP A 246 -9.32 -2.68 24.96
CA TRP A 246 -10.12 -1.49 24.65
C TRP A 246 -9.41 -0.17 24.95
N SER A 247 -8.41 -0.17 25.83
CA SER A 247 -7.82 1.03 26.42
C SER A 247 -8.89 1.89 27.09
N HIS A 248 -9.64 1.30 28.03
CA HIS A 248 -10.65 2.02 28.81
C HIS A 248 -10.05 3.25 29.50
N GLU A 249 -10.85 4.32 29.58
CA GLU A 249 -10.52 5.59 30.24
C GLU A 249 -9.26 6.31 29.68
N THR A 250 -8.75 5.84 28.55
CA THR A 250 -7.57 6.39 27.88
C THR A 250 -8.00 7.05 26.57
N ASP A 251 -7.56 8.28 26.33
CA ASP A 251 -7.76 9.00 25.07
C ASP A 251 -6.47 9.17 24.25
N ARG A 252 -5.31 8.82 24.84
CA ARG A 252 -3.98 8.97 24.25
C ARG A 252 -3.00 7.93 24.79
N TYR A 253 -2.09 7.47 23.96
CA TYR A 253 -0.95 6.67 24.41
C TYR A 253 0.22 7.56 24.86
N GLY A 254 1.20 6.96 25.54
CA GLY A 254 2.41 7.68 25.96
C GLY A 254 3.16 8.34 24.79
N ILE A 255 3.72 9.53 25.03
CA ILE A 255 4.49 10.28 24.02
C ILE A 255 6.00 10.11 24.17
N VAL A 256 6.46 9.53 25.29
CA VAL A 256 7.87 9.25 25.53
C VAL A 256 8.16 7.83 25.05
N PRO A 257 9.04 7.65 24.04
CA PRO A 257 9.36 6.32 23.55
C PRO A 257 10.23 5.56 24.55
N ALA A 258 9.86 4.31 24.84
CA ALA A 258 10.70 3.33 25.53
C ALA A 258 11.91 2.93 24.66
N ALA A 259 11.74 2.93 23.33
CA ALA A 259 12.83 2.75 22.38
C ALA A 259 12.52 3.43 21.03
N THR A 260 13.57 3.79 20.30
CA THR A 260 13.46 4.26 18.91
C THR A 260 14.25 3.32 18.01
N ALA A 261 13.72 3.06 16.81
CA ALA A 261 14.34 2.15 15.85
C ALA A 261 15.80 2.52 15.55
N LYS A 262 16.66 1.50 15.52
CA LYS A 262 18.06 1.59 15.10
C LYS A 262 18.21 0.91 13.74
N TRP A 263 18.80 1.64 12.81
CA TRP A 263 18.92 1.22 11.41
C TRP A 263 20.37 0.91 11.04
N ARG A 264 20.56 -0.10 10.18
CA ARG A 264 21.81 -0.35 9.48
C ARG A 264 21.91 0.52 8.22
N SER A 265 23.08 0.54 7.61
CA SER A 265 23.30 1.23 6.33
C SER A 265 22.31 0.74 5.26
N ALA A 266 21.79 1.67 4.47
CA ALA A 266 20.93 1.34 3.35
C ALA A 266 21.71 0.68 2.21
N LYS A 267 20.99 -0.12 1.43
CA LYS A 267 21.44 -0.71 0.17
C LYS A 267 20.55 -0.15 -0.95
N LEU A 268 21.17 0.25 -2.05
CA LEU A 268 20.45 0.55 -3.29
C LEU A 268 20.03 -0.77 -3.91
N ILE A 269 18.73 -0.99 -4.09
CA ILE A 269 18.18 -2.24 -4.62
C ILE A 269 17.72 -2.07 -6.07
N ASP A 270 17.06 -0.95 -6.38
CA ASP A 270 16.67 -0.57 -7.72
C ASP A 270 17.31 0.76 -8.14
N SER A 271 17.77 0.83 -9.39
CA SER A 271 18.47 1.98 -9.96
C SER A 271 18.17 2.12 -11.45
N GLY A 272 16.88 2.29 -11.79
CA GLY A 272 16.48 2.57 -13.15
C GLY A 272 15.93 3.98 -13.33
N PRO A 273 15.58 4.35 -14.57
CA PRO A 273 15.19 5.71 -14.91
C PRO A 273 13.77 6.06 -14.46
N LEU A 274 12.91 5.08 -14.19
CA LEU A 274 11.52 5.29 -13.76
C LEU A 274 11.38 5.23 -12.24
N MET A 275 12.20 4.42 -11.56
CA MET A 275 12.14 4.24 -10.11
C MET A 275 13.50 3.84 -9.56
N ALA A 276 13.80 4.34 -8.36
CA ALA A 276 14.91 3.85 -7.55
C ALA A 276 14.46 3.56 -6.13
N SER A 277 15.11 2.58 -5.49
CA SER A 277 14.75 2.12 -4.16
C SER A 277 15.97 1.96 -3.24
N LEU A 278 15.83 2.41 -2.00
CA LEU A 278 16.80 2.21 -0.93
C LEU A 278 16.19 1.36 0.18
N ARG A 279 16.78 0.20 0.43
CA ARG A 279 16.34 -0.72 1.50
C ARG A 279 17.31 -0.70 2.66
N ARG A 280 16.78 -0.63 3.89
CA ARG A 280 17.54 -0.74 5.13
C ARG A 280 16.87 -1.71 6.11
N GLN A 281 17.70 -2.38 6.90
CA GLN A 281 17.24 -3.26 7.97
C GLN A 281 17.49 -2.60 9.32
N GLY A 282 16.63 -2.88 10.30
CA GLY A 282 16.72 -2.30 11.63
C GLY A 282 16.09 -3.16 12.70
N ARG A 283 16.08 -2.63 13.93
CA ARG A 283 15.41 -3.22 15.10
C ARG A 283 14.84 -2.13 15.99
N VAL A 284 13.78 -2.46 16.73
CA VAL A 284 13.24 -1.67 17.84
C VAL A 284 12.76 -2.66 18.91
N GLY A 285 13.18 -2.50 20.16
CA GLY A 285 12.98 -3.54 21.17
C GLY A 285 13.58 -4.89 20.73
N GLY A 286 12.80 -5.96 20.90
CA GLY A 286 13.07 -7.29 20.35
C GLY A 286 12.70 -7.46 18.87
N SER A 287 11.93 -6.54 18.30
CA SER A 287 11.34 -6.64 16.96
C SER A 287 12.31 -6.25 15.83
N ARG A 288 12.20 -6.96 14.69
CA ARG A 288 13.02 -6.73 13.49
C ARG A 288 12.26 -5.89 12.47
N LEU A 289 12.97 -4.99 11.79
CA LEU A 289 12.41 -4.02 10.86
C LEU A 289 13.09 -4.12 9.50
N GLU A 290 12.33 -3.93 8.43
CA GLU A 290 12.84 -3.68 7.09
C GLU A 290 12.06 -2.51 6.48
N ALA A 291 12.77 -1.47 6.05
CA ALA A 291 12.19 -0.31 5.39
C ALA A 291 12.80 -0.19 3.99
N GLU A 292 11.93 -0.11 2.99
CA GLU A 292 12.29 0.21 1.62
C GLU A 292 11.64 1.53 1.24
N TYR A 293 12.45 2.48 0.82
CA TYR A 293 11.99 3.77 0.34
C TYR A 293 12.11 3.83 -1.16
N ARG A 294 11.07 4.31 -1.84
CA ARG A 294 11.00 4.42 -3.30
C ARG A 294 10.66 5.83 -3.73
N VAL A 295 11.23 6.23 -4.85
CA VAL A 295 10.83 7.44 -5.59
C VAL A 295 10.59 7.07 -7.04
N TYR A 296 9.63 7.74 -7.66
CA TYR A 296 9.15 7.42 -9.01
C TYR A 296 9.23 8.67 -9.89
N ALA A 297 9.74 8.55 -11.12
CA ALA A 297 9.82 9.67 -12.05
C ALA A 297 8.43 10.29 -12.28
N GLY A 298 8.35 11.62 -12.24
CA GLY A 298 7.10 12.37 -12.36
C GLY A 298 6.12 12.27 -11.17
N GLU A 299 6.41 11.49 -10.12
CA GLU A 299 5.59 11.44 -8.92
C GLU A 299 6.10 12.38 -7.84
N ARG A 300 5.18 13.02 -7.12
CA ARG A 300 5.49 13.97 -6.05
C ARG A 300 5.48 13.38 -4.64
N PHE A 301 5.72 12.07 -4.53
CA PHE A 301 5.72 11.35 -3.27
C PHE A 301 6.99 10.54 -3.04
N VAL A 302 7.35 10.38 -1.77
CA VAL A 302 8.26 9.31 -1.31
C VAL A 302 7.39 8.19 -0.76
N GLU A 303 7.57 6.97 -1.26
CA GLU A 303 6.86 5.79 -0.75
C GLU A 303 7.76 5.01 0.22
N LEU A 304 7.20 4.62 1.36
CA LEU A 304 7.80 3.74 2.35
C LEU A 304 7.03 2.42 2.36
N LEU A 305 7.73 1.33 2.05
CA LEU A 305 7.29 -0.03 2.32
C LEU A 305 7.97 -0.52 3.59
N LEU A 306 7.19 -0.85 4.61
CA LEU A 306 7.69 -1.23 5.93
C LEU A 306 7.24 -2.64 6.28
N ARG A 307 8.19 -3.52 6.57
CA ARG A 307 7.96 -4.86 7.14
C ARG A 307 8.42 -4.88 8.60
N ILE A 308 7.54 -5.28 9.49
CA ILE A 308 7.79 -5.39 10.93
C ILE A 308 7.57 -6.83 11.34
N TYR A 309 8.60 -7.45 11.91
CA TYR A 309 8.50 -8.74 12.56
C TYR A 309 8.37 -8.46 14.06
N TRP A 310 7.11 -8.45 14.53
CA TRP A 310 6.67 -7.95 15.82
C TRP A 310 6.71 -9.03 16.91
N PHE A 311 7.43 -8.72 17.99
CA PHE A 311 7.63 -9.60 19.15
C PHE A 311 7.45 -8.87 20.49
N GLU A 312 6.91 -7.64 20.48
CA GLU A 312 6.68 -6.90 21.72
C GLU A 312 5.30 -7.21 22.31
N GLN A 313 5.21 -7.11 23.64
CA GLN A 313 3.99 -7.33 24.42
C GLN A 313 3.75 -6.11 25.31
N HIS A 314 2.49 -5.69 25.45
CA HIS A 314 2.10 -4.45 26.14
C HIS A 314 2.87 -3.21 25.63
N LYS A 315 3.02 -3.15 24.30
CA LYS A 315 3.60 -2.00 23.60
C LYS A 315 2.71 -1.57 22.46
N ALA A 316 2.86 -0.29 22.09
CA ALA A 316 2.39 0.26 20.84
C ALA A 316 3.58 0.71 19.98
N LEU A 317 3.52 0.51 18.68
CA LEU A 317 4.51 1.02 17.72
C LEU A 317 3.90 2.18 16.94
N LYS A 318 4.54 3.34 17.00
CA LYS A 318 4.13 4.54 16.25
C LYS A 318 5.15 4.90 15.18
N LEU A 319 4.66 5.29 14.01
CA LEU A 319 5.45 5.97 12.98
C LEU A 319 5.24 7.48 13.14
N THR A 320 6.22 8.12 13.76
CA THR A 320 6.20 9.55 14.07
C THR A 320 6.85 10.33 12.93
N LEU A 321 6.10 11.20 12.27
CA LEU A 321 6.60 12.21 11.33
C LEU A 321 6.77 13.54 12.08
N PRO A 322 8.00 13.98 12.34
CA PRO A 322 8.26 15.31 12.87
C PRO A 322 7.99 16.37 11.81
N LEU A 323 7.34 17.46 12.18
CA LEU A 323 7.02 18.53 11.24
C LEU A 323 8.11 19.63 11.29
N PRO A 324 8.55 20.15 10.13
CA PRO A 324 9.55 21.21 10.09
C PRO A 324 9.02 22.56 10.63
N LYS A 325 7.70 22.70 10.72
CA LYS A 325 6.97 23.83 11.30
C LYS A 325 5.72 23.33 12.00
N LEU A 326 5.14 24.18 12.85
CA LEU A 326 3.91 23.83 13.55
C LEU A 326 2.74 23.63 12.57
N MET A 327 1.86 22.71 12.93
CA MET A 327 0.60 22.41 12.28
C MET A 327 -0.42 23.50 12.62
N ALA A 328 -0.97 24.12 11.57
CA ALA A 328 -2.07 25.08 11.67
C ALA A 328 -3.44 24.39 11.50
N ARG A 329 -3.54 23.36 10.65
CA ARG A 329 -4.76 22.58 10.42
C ARG A 329 -4.42 21.13 10.12
N ARG A 330 -5.31 20.22 10.52
CA ARG A 330 -5.29 18.80 10.17
C ARG A 330 -6.67 18.37 9.73
N GLN A 331 -6.73 17.64 8.62
CA GLN A 331 -7.92 16.98 8.11
C GLN A 331 -7.60 15.51 7.90
N ASP A 332 -8.36 14.61 8.52
CA ASP A 332 -8.17 13.16 8.40
C ASP A 332 -9.24 12.55 7.50
N GLY A 333 -8.85 11.54 6.73
CA GLY A 333 -9.79 10.74 5.96
C GLY A 333 -10.80 10.01 6.87
N ILE A 334 -12.07 10.07 6.50
CA ILE A 334 -13.19 9.34 7.09
C ILE A 334 -14.02 8.71 5.97
N PRO A 335 -15.01 7.84 6.27
CA PRO A 335 -15.98 7.45 5.26
C PRO A 335 -16.62 8.70 4.63
N VAL A 336 -16.60 8.78 3.29
CA VAL A 336 -17.23 9.87 2.51
C VAL A 336 -16.54 11.25 2.68
N GLY A 337 -15.20 11.28 2.85
CA GLY A 337 -14.42 12.52 2.72
C GLY A 337 -13.40 12.74 3.83
N GLY A 338 -13.33 13.97 4.36
CA GLY A 338 -12.34 14.35 5.37
C GLY A 338 -12.93 15.16 6.52
N LEU A 339 -12.39 14.97 7.73
CA LEU A 339 -12.83 15.61 8.96
C LEU A 339 -11.70 16.42 9.60
N ASP A 340 -11.97 17.68 9.92
CA ASP A 340 -11.03 18.54 10.63
C ASP A 340 -10.85 18.11 12.08
N ARG A 341 -9.59 18.04 12.52
CA ARG A 341 -9.21 17.56 13.85
C ARG A 341 -8.12 18.43 14.46
N LEU A 342 -8.18 18.55 15.79
CA LEU A 342 -7.19 19.30 16.56
C LEU A 342 -5.92 18.45 16.76
N PRO A 343 -4.73 19.08 16.77
CA PRO A 343 -3.48 18.43 17.16
C PRO A 343 -3.30 18.43 18.70
N ASP A 344 -4.23 17.81 19.42
CA ASP A 344 -4.33 17.78 20.89
C ASP A 344 -3.75 16.49 21.54
N GLY A 345 -3.08 15.66 20.74
CA GLY A 345 -2.51 14.38 21.15
C GLY A 345 -3.54 13.26 21.37
N VAL A 346 -4.83 13.51 21.11
CA VAL A 346 -5.88 12.48 21.23
C VAL A 346 -5.78 11.51 20.06
N GLU A 347 -5.79 10.22 20.38
CA GLU A 347 -5.83 9.13 19.43
C GLU A 347 -7.19 9.10 18.73
N ARG A 348 -7.21 9.09 17.40
CA ARG A 348 -8.46 9.12 16.64
C ARG A 348 -8.46 8.10 15.51
N PRO A 349 -9.62 7.51 15.17
CA PRO A 349 -9.73 6.59 14.05
C PRO A 349 -9.55 7.36 12.75
N VAL A 350 -8.80 6.81 11.81
CA VAL A 350 -8.53 7.43 10.51
C VAL A 350 -8.68 6.38 9.42
N ARG A 351 -8.95 6.84 8.20
CA ARG A 351 -8.97 5.99 7.02
C ARG A 351 -8.05 6.60 5.97
N ASP A 352 -7.15 5.78 5.43
CA ASP A 352 -6.40 5.97 4.19
C ASP A 352 -5.44 7.17 4.09
N TRP A 353 -5.74 8.34 4.65
CA TRP A 353 -4.93 9.53 4.48
C TRP A 353 -5.12 10.59 5.58
N THR A 354 -4.18 11.53 5.66
CA THR A 354 -4.32 12.79 6.41
C THR A 354 -3.66 13.93 5.63
N LEU A 355 -4.25 15.12 5.71
CA LEU A 355 -3.78 16.36 5.12
C LEU A 355 -3.51 17.39 6.21
N LEU A 356 -2.31 17.94 6.22
CA LEU A 356 -1.85 18.92 7.18
C LEU A 356 -1.57 20.24 6.46
N LYS A 357 -1.92 21.36 7.10
CA LYS A 357 -1.45 22.69 6.73
C LYS A 357 -0.50 23.19 7.81
N LEU A 358 0.71 23.58 7.43
CA LEU A 358 1.69 24.17 8.33
C LEU A 358 1.47 25.68 8.48
N VAL A 359 2.01 26.28 9.54
CA VAL A 359 1.90 27.72 9.82
C VAL A 359 2.52 28.61 8.74
N ASP A 360 3.45 28.09 7.95
CA ASP A 360 4.07 28.80 6.82
C ASP A 360 3.34 28.56 5.49
N GLY A 361 2.16 27.96 5.51
CA GLY A 361 1.29 27.77 4.35
C GLY A 361 1.47 26.44 3.62
N ARG A 362 2.62 25.77 3.79
CA ARG A 362 2.92 24.48 3.15
C ARG A 362 1.91 23.41 3.54
N GLN A 363 1.57 22.53 2.61
CA GLN A 363 0.74 21.36 2.90
C GLN A 363 1.56 20.08 2.91
N VAL A 364 1.22 19.17 3.82
CA VAL A 364 1.85 17.86 3.97
C VAL A 364 0.75 16.81 3.98
N GLY A 365 0.84 15.83 3.09
CA GLY A 365 -0.12 14.74 3.00
C GLY A 365 0.55 13.40 3.22
N LEU A 366 -0.17 12.50 3.88
CA LEU A 366 0.23 11.10 3.98
C LEU A 366 -0.91 10.22 3.48
N VAL A 367 -0.55 9.16 2.77
CA VAL A 367 -1.48 8.09 2.36
C VAL A 367 -0.98 6.77 2.96
N PHE A 368 -1.83 6.09 3.72
CA PHE A 368 -1.52 4.90 4.51
C PHE A 368 -2.71 3.92 4.52
N PRO A 369 -2.92 3.13 3.45
CA PRO A 369 -4.10 2.26 3.30
C PRO A 369 -4.29 1.25 4.45
N GLU A 370 -3.22 0.92 5.18
CA GLU A 370 -3.23 -0.11 6.20
C GLU A 370 -3.07 0.38 7.65
N VAL A 371 -3.32 1.67 7.90
CA VAL A 371 -3.30 2.30 9.24
C VAL A 371 -4.67 2.90 9.56
N TYR A 372 -5.17 2.61 10.76
CA TYR A 372 -6.55 2.92 11.17
C TYR A 372 -6.66 3.90 12.34
N ALA A 373 -5.53 4.31 12.91
CA ALA A 373 -5.51 5.25 14.04
C ALA A 373 -4.27 6.14 14.00
N LEU A 374 -4.43 7.39 14.41
CA LEU A 374 -3.31 8.31 14.54
C LEU A 374 -3.59 9.39 15.60
N ASP A 375 -2.52 9.92 16.19
CA ASP A 375 -2.55 11.16 16.98
C ASP A 375 -1.67 12.25 16.33
N ALA A 376 -1.85 13.49 16.78
CA ALA A 376 -0.97 14.59 16.39
C ALA A 376 -0.78 15.57 17.55
N SER A 377 0.43 16.09 17.70
CA SER A 377 0.74 17.32 18.43
C SER A 377 1.04 18.44 17.41
N PRO A 378 1.12 19.72 17.83
CA PRO A 378 1.37 20.81 16.88
C PRO A 378 2.65 20.63 16.07
N ASP A 379 3.63 19.86 16.54
CA ASP A 379 4.94 19.65 15.93
C ASP A 379 5.15 18.25 15.32
N ALA A 380 4.18 17.33 15.45
CA ALA A 380 4.34 15.96 14.98
C ALA A 380 3.01 15.25 14.69
N LEU A 381 3.04 14.38 13.69
CA LEU A 381 1.98 13.42 13.37
C LEU A 381 2.46 12.01 13.70
N ARG A 382 1.62 11.17 14.32
CA ARG A 382 2.01 9.81 14.73
C ARG A 382 0.97 8.80 14.29
N LEU A 383 1.32 7.97 13.30
CA LEU A 383 0.51 6.84 12.87
C LEU A 383 0.68 5.68 13.86
N THR A 384 -0.42 5.15 14.41
CA THR A 384 -0.37 3.98 15.29
C THR A 384 -0.38 2.72 14.42
N LEU A 385 0.78 2.07 14.29
CA LEU A 385 0.94 0.93 13.39
C LEU A 385 0.44 -0.38 14.03
N LEU A 386 0.87 -0.64 15.26
CA LEU A 386 0.62 -1.89 15.98
C LEU A 386 0.40 -1.63 17.46
N ARG A 387 -0.48 -2.43 18.08
CA ARG A 387 -0.60 -2.55 19.53
C ARG A 387 -0.58 -4.02 19.91
N SER A 388 -0.05 -4.35 21.08
CA SER A 388 -0.03 -5.73 21.57
C SER A 388 -0.48 -5.87 23.03
N PRO A 389 -1.72 -5.46 23.36
CA PRO A 389 -2.32 -5.83 24.62
C PRO A 389 -2.64 -7.33 24.64
N LEU A 390 -3.01 -7.85 25.81
CA LEU A 390 -3.72 -9.12 25.89
C LEU A 390 -5.06 -9.00 25.16
N MET A 391 -5.41 -10.01 24.38
CA MET A 391 -6.69 -10.09 23.67
C MET A 391 -7.85 -10.40 24.62
N ALA A 392 -9.00 -9.78 24.37
CA ALA A 392 -10.20 -9.86 25.23
C ALA A 392 -9.92 -9.57 26.72
N HIS A 393 -8.87 -8.81 27.00
CA HIS A 393 -8.65 -8.24 28.31
C HIS A 393 -9.54 -7.01 28.46
N HIS A 394 -10.36 -7.03 29.51
CA HIS A 394 -11.28 -5.96 29.84
C HIS A 394 -11.11 -5.58 31.31
N CYS A 395 -10.87 -4.30 31.59
CA CYS A 395 -10.89 -3.76 32.95
C CYS A 395 -12.28 -3.99 33.60
N PRO A 396 -12.41 -4.49 34.85
CA PRO A 396 -11.43 -4.51 35.92
C PRO A 396 -10.64 -5.82 36.07
N HIS A 397 -10.68 -6.74 35.09
CA HIS A 397 -9.85 -7.95 35.17
C HIS A 397 -8.36 -7.54 35.24
N PRO A 398 -7.53 -8.09 36.15
CA PRO A 398 -6.16 -7.61 36.36
C PRO A 398 -5.19 -7.95 35.23
N GLY A 399 -5.57 -8.85 34.33
CA GLY A 399 -4.78 -9.20 33.13
C GLY A 399 -3.79 -10.34 33.36
N ASP A 400 -3.85 -11.00 34.51
CA ASP A 400 -3.13 -12.23 34.81
C ASP A 400 -3.81 -13.44 34.14
N ALA A 401 -3.39 -13.75 32.92
CA ALA A 401 -3.93 -14.87 32.17
C ALA A 401 -2.79 -15.85 31.79
N PRO A 402 -2.64 -17.00 32.47
CA PRO A 402 -1.62 -18.00 32.12
C PRO A 402 -1.71 -18.53 30.68
N ARG A 403 -2.90 -18.40 30.06
CA ARG A 403 -3.17 -18.73 28.65
C ARG A 403 -3.50 -17.48 27.83
N GLY A 404 -3.11 -16.30 28.31
CA GLY A 404 -3.33 -15.03 27.64
C GLY A 404 -2.66 -15.02 26.28
N VAL A 405 -3.37 -14.48 25.28
CA VAL A 405 -2.85 -14.33 23.92
C VAL A 405 -2.62 -12.85 23.68
N TYR A 406 -1.42 -12.50 23.23
CA TYR A 406 -1.09 -11.14 22.85
C TYR A 406 -1.52 -10.85 21.42
N ALA A 407 -2.12 -9.68 21.19
CA ALA A 407 -2.55 -9.26 19.87
C ALA A 407 -1.36 -8.98 18.94
N ASP A 408 -1.59 -9.12 17.63
CA ASP A 408 -0.70 -8.65 16.56
C ASP A 408 0.76 -9.12 16.61
N GLN A 409 1.03 -10.34 17.08
CA GLN A 409 2.35 -10.96 16.97
C GLN A 409 2.67 -11.37 15.52
N GLY A 410 3.95 -11.33 15.12
CA GLY A 410 4.41 -11.83 13.81
C GLY A 410 4.67 -10.75 12.76
N LEU A 411 4.53 -11.11 11.48
CA LEU A 411 4.85 -10.22 10.35
C LEU A 411 3.69 -9.26 10.06
N HIS A 412 4.02 -7.98 9.94
CA HIS A 412 3.12 -6.93 9.46
C HIS A 412 3.77 -6.09 8.38
N GLU A 413 2.97 -5.66 7.41
CA GLU A 413 3.43 -4.88 6.26
C GLU A 413 2.58 -3.62 6.13
N PHE A 414 3.24 -2.48 5.89
CA PHE A 414 2.62 -1.17 5.76
C PHE A 414 3.16 -0.43 4.56
N ARG A 415 2.31 0.36 3.92
CA ARG A 415 2.69 1.29 2.86
C ARG A 415 2.32 2.70 3.29
N VAL A 416 3.26 3.63 3.16
CA VAL A 416 3.03 5.04 3.44
C VAL A 416 3.62 5.89 2.33
N ARG A 417 2.79 6.71 1.67
CA ARG A 417 3.27 7.76 0.77
C ARG A 417 3.32 9.08 1.52
N PHE A 418 4.44 9.79 1.41
CA PHE A 418 4.63 11.13 1.95
C PHE A 418 4.63 12.12 0.79
N LEU A 419 3.80 13.15 0.90
CA LEU A 419 3.60 14.20 -0.10
C LEU A 419 3.77 15.57 0.57
N ALA A 420 4.34 16.52 -0.16
CA ALA A 420 4.31 17.92 0.22
C ALA A 420 4.15 18.81 -1.02
N GLY A 421 3.40 19.89 -0.87
CA GLY A 421 3.06 20.81 -1.96
C GLY A 421 2.23 21.97 -1.42
N ASP A 422 2.24 23.11 -2.11
CA ASP A 422 1.41 24.25 -1.73
C ASP A 422 -0.05 24.06 -2.16
N ASP A 423 -0.28 23.21 -3.17
CA ASP A 423 -1.58 22.95 -3.82
C ASP A 423 -2.14 21.55 -3.51
N LEU A 424 -1.54 20.81 -2.57
CA LEU A 424 -1.99 19.46 -2.22
C LEU A 424 -3.43 19.48 -1.72
N THR A 425 -4.25 18.50 -2.12
CA THR A 425 -5.67 18.45 -1.74
C THR A 425 -6.05 17.09 -1.15
N ALA A 426 -7.11 17.07 -0.35
CA ALA A 426 -7.70 15.83 0.16
C ALA A 426 -8.18 14.90 -0.96
N ALA A 427 -8.71 15.46 -2.05
CA ALA A 427 -9.18 14.68 -3.20
C ALA A 427 -8.03 13.92 -3.88
N GLU A 428 -6.85 14.52 -3.97
CA GLU A 428 -5.68 13.85 -4.51
C GLU A 428 -5.18 12.73 -3.61
N LEU A 429 -5.17 12.94 -2.29
CA LEU A 429 -4.81 11.88 -1.34
C LEU A 429 -5.79 10.70 -1.39
N GLU A 430 -7.08 10.97 -1.57
CA GLU A 430 -8.11 9.94 -1.78
C GLU A 430 -7.85 9.15 -3.07
N VAL A 431 -7.52 9.83 -4.18
CA VAL A 431 -7.18 9.17 -5.45
C VAL A 431 -5.93 8.29 -5.29
N GLN A 432 -4.90 8.77 -4.61
CA GLN A 432 -3.70 8.01 -4.30
C GLN A 432 -4.02 6.76 -3.46
N ALA A 433 -4.88 6.88 -2.44
CA ALA A 433 -5.34 5.74 -1.66
C ALA A 433 -6.13 4.73 -2.49
N LEU A 434 -7.05 5.19 -3.34
CA LEU A 434 -7.85 4.32 -4.20
C LEU A 434 -6.99 3.54 -5.20
N MET A 435 -5.93 4.15 -5.76
CA MET A 435 -4.98 3.45 -6.62
C MET A 435 -4.20 2.36 -5.89
N LEU A 436 -3.96 2.51 -4.58
CA LEU A 436 -3.29 1.50 -3.75
C LEU A 436 -4.23 0.36 -3.31
N HIS A 437 -5.53 0.65 -3.17
CA HIS A 437 -6.56 -0.32 -2.82
C HIS A 437 -7.07 -1.12 -4.02
N ARG A 438 -7.29 -0.45 -5.16
CA ARG A 438 -7.87 -1.02 -6.38
C ARG A 438 -6.96 -0.80 -7.59
N PRO A 439 -5.73 -1.38 -7.61
CA PRO A 439 -4.88 -1.31 -8.79
C PRO A 439 -5.53 -2.07 -9.97
N PRO A 440 -5.19 -1.73 -11.24
CA PRO A 440 -5.68 -2.47 -12.39
C PRO A 440 -5.25 -3.93 -12.32
N VAL A 441 -6.10 -4.81 -12.86
CA VAL A 441 -5.84 -6.25 -12.93
C VAL A 441 -5.25 -6.55 -14.29
N ALA A 442 -4.11 -7.24 -14.29
CA ALA A 442 -3.37 -7.58 -15.50
C ALA A 442 -3.57 -9.06 -15.89
N ALA A 443 -3.61 -9.32 -17.20
CA ALA A 443 -3.57 -10.67 -17.76
C ALA A 443 -2.65 -10.69 -18.99
N ASP A 444 -1.81 -11.72 -19.08
CA ASP A 444 -0.97 -11.99 -20.24
C ASP A 444 -1.75 -12.79 -21.29
N MET A 445 -1.49 -12.49 -22.56
CA MET A 445 -2.06 -13.24 -23.67
C MET A 445 -1.03 -13.51 -24.77
N THR A 446 -1.00 -14.76 -25.21
CA THR A 446 -0.13 -15.24 -26.31
C THR A 446 -0.92 -15.71 -27.53
N MET A 447 -2.25 -15.57 -27.52
CA MET A 447 -3.11 -15.98 -28.63
C MET A 447 -2.77 -15.23 -29.93
N GLY A 448 -2.30 -15.98 -30.93
CA GLY A 448 -1.88 -15.46 -32.23
C GLY A 448 -0.36 -15.35 -32.40
N MET A 449 0.41 -15.53 -31.33
CA MET A 449 1.87 -15.58 -31.42
C MET A 449 2.31 -16.80 -32.25
N PRO A 450 3.38 -16.66 -33.06
CA PRO A 450 3.97 -17.81 -33.73
C PRO A 450 4.50 -18.81 -32.70
N PRO A 451 4.42 -20.13 -32.96
CA PRO A 451 5.06 -21.13 -32.12
C PRO A 451 6.56 -20.85 -32.03
N THR A 452 7.11 -21.10 -30.84
CA THR A 452 8.49 -20.79 -30.48
C THR A 452 9.51 -21.70 -31.14
#